data_AF-A0A4Q4C1C5-F1
#
_entry.id   AF-A0A4Q4C1C5-F1
#
_cell.length_a   1.000
_cell.length_b   1.000
_cell.length_c   1.000
_cell.angle_alpha   90.00
_cell.angle_beta   90.00
_cell.angle_gamma   90.00
#
_symmetry.space_group_name_H-M   'P 1'
#
loop_
_entity.id
_entity.type
_entity.pdbx_description
1 polymer ?
#
loop_
_entity_poly.entity_id
_entity_poly.type
_entity_poly.pdbx_seq_one_letter_code
_entity_poly.pdbx_strand_id
1 'polypeptide(L)' 'MLISCNSCPVRGRACDSCVVTTFLGLPEPALGEPEWEAEDHRVLDTLCASGLVSAHDAAEARLERAPFGLQVAV' A
#
# COMPACT_ATOMS: atom_id res chain seq x y z
N MET A 1 8.00 -2.44 -13.23
CA MET A 1 7.16 -2.54 -14.44
C MET A 1 5.78 -2.00 -14.09
N LEU A 2 5.23 -1.06 -14.88
CA LEU A 2 3.94 -0.41 -14.59
C LEU A 2 2.91 -0.81 -15.65
N ILE A 3 1.75 -1.29 -15.22
CA ILE A 3 0.61 -1.61 -16.08
C ILE A 3 -0.44 -0.50 -15.92
N SER A 4 -0.80 0.17 -17.01
CA SER A 4 -1.85 1.21 -17.00
C SER A 4 -3.17 0.65 -17.50
N CYS A 5 -4.06 0.32 -16.56
CA CYS A 5 -5.43 -0.08 -16.89
C CYS A 5 -6.22 1.04 -17.56
N ASN A 6 -5.91 2.32 -17.28
CA ASN A 6 -6.63 3.48 -17.82
C ASN A 6 -6.42 3.66 -19.33
N SER A 7 -5.31 3.17 -19.89
CA SER A 7 -5.03 3.21 -21.33
C SER A 7 -5.30 1.87 -22.03
N CYS A 8 -5.93 0.90 -21.35
CA CYS A 8 -6.15 -0.43 -21.92
C CYS A 8 -7.30 -0.41 -22.96
N PRO A 9 -7.07 -0.85 -24.21
CA PRO A 9 -8.07 -0.78 -25.28
C PRO A 9 -9.29 -1.70 -25.06
N VAL A 10 -9.19 -2.67 -24.15
CA VAL A 10 -10.26 -3.62 -23.80
C VAL A 10 -10.81 -3.41 -22.38
N ARG A 11 -10.45 -2.29 -21.73
CA ARG A 11 -10.93 -1.94 -20.38
C ARG A 11 -12.46 -2.00 -20.34
N GLY A 12 -13.00 -2.67 -19.31
CA GLY A 12 -14.42 -2.88 -19.09
C GLY A 12 -15.05 -4.02 -19.90
N ARG A 13 -14.41 -4.49 -20.98
CA ARG A 13 -14.94 -5.61 -21.80
C ARG A 13 -14.34 -6.97 -21.43
N ALA A 14 -13.04 -6.99 -21.11
CA ALA A 14 -12.30 -8.21 -20.81
C ALA A 14 -11.62 -8.16 -19.43
N CYS A 15 -12.06 -7.26 -18.54
CA CYS A 15 -11.46 -7.10 -17.21
C CYS A 15 -11.62 -8.35 -16.35
N ASP A 16 -12.78 -9.01 -16.43
CA ASP A 16 -13.08 -10.16 -15.58
C ASP A 16 -12.21 -11.39 -15.90
N SER A 17 -11.69 -11.48 -17.12
CA SER A 17 -10.77 -12.53 -17.57
C SER A 17 -9.35 -12.01 -17.81
N CYS A 18 -9.01 -10.80 -17.34
CA CYS A 18 -7.69 -10.23 -17.53
C CYS A 18 -6.67 -10.91 -16.62
N VAL A 19 -5.45 -11.16 -17.11
CA VAL A 19 -4.36 -11.71 -16.31
C VAL A 19 -4.06 -10.85 -15.06
N VAL A 20 -4.32 -9.54 -15.11
CA VAL A 20 -4.19 -8.64 -13.95
C VAL A 20 -5.16 -9.04 -12.83
N THR A 21 -6.39 -9.41 -13.17
CA THR A 21 -7.38 -9.92 -12.21
C THR A 21 -6.90 -11.23 -11.59
N THR A 22 -6.28 -12.12 -12.37
CA THR A 22 -5.63 -13.32 -11.83
C THR A 22 -4.52 -12.97 -10.83
N PHE A 23 -3.64 -12.03 -11.17
CA PHE A 23 -2.56 -11.60 -10.27
C PHE A 23 -3.09 -10.95 -8.98
N LEU A 24 -4.13 -10.13 -9.08
CA LEU A 24 -4.75 -9.48 -7.92
C LEU A 24 -5.58 -10.44 -7.05
N GLY A 25 -6.07 -11.54 -7.63
CA GLY A 25 -6.82 -12.58 -6.92
C GLY A 25 -5.94 -13.67 -6.31
N LEU A 26 -4.61 -13.59 -6.44
CA LEU A 26 -3.72 -14.49 -5.73
C LEU A 26 -3.89 -14.27 -4.23
N PRO A 27 -3.97 -15.35 -3.42
CA PRO A 27 -4.02 -15.20 -1.98
C PRO A 27 -2.78 -14.43 -1.54
N GLU A 28 -2.98 -13.45 -0.65
CA GLU A 28 -1.86 -12.75 -0.06
C GLU A 28 -0.93 -13.78 0.59
N PRO A 29 0.40 -13.65 0.41
CA PRO A 29 1.33 -14.49 1.15
C PRO A 29 1.00 -14.35 2.65
N ALA A 30 1.10 -15.47 3.38
CA ALA A 30 0.90 -15.48 4.83
C ALA A 30 2.05 -14.73 5.51
N LEU A 31 2.00 -13.40 5.43
CA LEU A 31 2.87 -12.48 6.13
C LEU A 31 2.31 -12.34 7.55
N GLY A 32 3.19 -12.42 8.55
CA GLY A 32 2.85 -12.15 9.96
C GLY A 32 2.26 -10.75 10.12
N GLU A 33 1.71 -10.38 11.28
CA GLU A 33 1.10 -9.06 11.51
C GLU A 33 2.08 -7.92 11.13
N PRO A 34 1.58 -6.79 10.60
CA PRO A 34 2.47 -5.68 10.28
C PRO A 34 3.02 -5.07 11.57
N GLU A 35 4.32 -4.83 11.60
CA GLU A 35 5.04 -4.35 12.78
C GLU A 35 5.77 -3.06 12.44
N TRP A 36 5.80 -2.12 13.39
CA TRP A 36 6.54 -0.88 13.27
C TRP A 36 8.03 -1.15 13.43
N GLU A 37 8.81 -0.80 12.41
CA GLU A 37 10.25 -0.89 12.44
C GLU A 37 10.88 0.42 12.91
N ALA A 38 12.13 0.35 13.37
CA ALA A 38 12.87 1.54 13.80
C ALA A 38 13.08 2.57 12.66
N GLU A 39 13.03 2.15 11.40
CA GLU A 39 13.05 3.06 10.25
C GLU A 39 11.73 3.82 10.11
N ASP A 40 10.59 3.18 10.36
CA ASP A 40 9.27 3.81 10.20
C ASP A 40 9.08 4.97 11.17
N HIS A 41 9.52 4.79 12.43
CA HIS A 41 9.52 5.87 13.42
C HIS A 41 10.39 7.05 12.98
N ARG A 42 11.57 6.79 12.41
CA ARG A 42 12.47 7.86 11.92
C ARG A 42 11.85 8.62 10.74
N VAL A 43 11.14 7.91 9.86
CA VAL A 43 10.39 8.54 8.77
C VAL A 43 9.26 9.41 9.32
N LEU A 44 8.44 8.90 10.25
CA LEU A 44 7.37 9.67 10.88
C LEU A 44 7.89 10.92 11.60
N ASP A 45 8.99 10.80 12.36
CA ASP A 45 9.63 11.92 13.03
C ASP A 45 10.07 12.99 12.01
N THR A 46 10.64 12.56 10.88
CA THR A 46 11.06 13.47 9.81
C THR A 46 9.87 14.17 9.14
N LEU A 47 8.78 13.44 8.90
CA LEU A 47 7.54 13.99 8.35
C LEU A 47 6.89 14.99 9.32
N CYS A 48 6.92 14.71 10.62
CA CYS A 48 6.44 15.64 11.65
C CYS A 48 7.33 16.89 11.74
N ALA A 49 8.65 16.72 11.78
CA ALA A 49 9.59 17.82 11.86
C ALA A 49 9.53 18.75 10.64
N SER A 50 9.17 18.21 9.46
CA SER A 50 8.97 18.98 8.24
C SER A 50 7.56 19.58 8.10
N GLY A 51 6.65 19.28 9.02
CA GLY A 51 5.27 19.76 8.99
C GLY A 51 4.38 19.09 7.93
N LEU A 52 4.82 17.96 7.36
CA LEU A 52 4.05 17.18 6.39
C LEU A 52 2.98 16.32 7.06
N VAL A 53 3.19 15.96 8.33
CA VAL A 53 2.24 15.19 9.17
C VAL A 53 2.16 15.88 10.54
N SER A 54 0.97 15.94 11.15
CA SER A 54 0.86 16.48 12.51
C SER A 54 1.31 15.46 13.55
N ALA A 55 1.80 15.93 14.70
CA ALA A 55 2.17 15.03 15.80
C ALA A 55 0.98 14.21 16.32
N HIS A 56 -0.25 14.72 16.16
CA HIS A 56 -1.47 14.00 16.51
C HIS A 56 -1.73 12.84 15.53
N ASP A 57 -1.67 13.12 14.23
CA ASP A 57 -1.89 12.08 13.20
C ASP A 57 -0.81 10.99 13.28
N ALA A 58 0.46 11.37 13.52
CA ALA A 58 1.53 10.39 13.70
C ALA A 58 1.36 9.52 14.96
N ALA A 59 0.75 10.06 16.02
CA ALA A 59 0.49 9.32 17.25
C ALA A 59 -0.71 8.34 17.13
N GLU A 60 -1.66 8.65 16.25
CA GLU A 60 -2.81 7.77 15.98
C GLU A 60 -2.58 6.79 14.82
N ALA A 61 -1.47 6.95 14.10
CA ALA A 61 -1.14 6.15 12.93
C ALA A 61 -1.14 4.64 13.23
N ARG A 62 -1.70 3.87 12.32
CA ARG A 62 -1.73 2.41 12.37
C ARG A 62 -1.08 1.82 11.13
N LEU A 63 -0.38 0.70 11.31
CA LEU A 63 0.11 -0.05 10.17
C LEU A 63 -1.00 -0.96 9.62
N GLU A 64 -1.28 -0.78 8.34
CA GLU A 64 -2.15 -1.64 7.57
C GLU A 64 -1.36 -2.36 6.48
N ARG A 65 -1.83 -3.56 6.13
CA ARG A 65 -1.32 -4.28 4.97
C ARG A 65 -1.93 -3.71 3.71
N ALA A 66 -1.07 -3.25 2.81
CA ALA A 66 -1.43 -2.89 1.47
C ALA A 66 -1.19 -4.06 0.50
N PRO A 67 -1.82 -4.04 -0.68
CA PRO A 67 -1.60 -5.03 -1.71
C PRO A 67 -0.11 -5.23 -2.03
N PHE A 68 0.23 -6.43 -2.51
CA PHE A 68 1.60 -6.83 -2.88
C PHE A 68 2.59 -6.93 -1.70
N GLY A 69 2.07 -7.11 -0.48
CA GLY A 69 2.92 -7.27 0.72
C GLY A 69 3.55 -5.96 1.19
N LEU A 70 3.00 -4.83 0.76
CA LEU A 70 3.41 -3.51 1.25
C LEU A 70 2.76 -3.23 2.61
N GLN A 71 3.41 -2.37 3.39
CA GLN A 71 2.86 -1.84 4.63
C GLN A 71 2.69 -0.33 4.47
N VAL A 72 1.61 0.19 5.02
CA VAL A 72 1.29 1.62 4.98
C VAL A 72 0.84 2.09 6.35
N ALA A 73 1.27 3.29 6.73
CA ALA A 73 0.74 4.00 7.88
C ALA A 73 -0.52 4.76 7.45
N VAL A 74 -1.63 4.53 8.15
CA VAL A 74 -2.93 5.20 7.95
C VAL A 74 -3.39 5.90 9.20
#